data_AF-A0A942BGG0-F1
#
_entry.id   AF-A0A942BGG0-F1
#
_cell.length_a   1.000
_cell.length_b   1.000
_cell.length_c   1.000
_cell.angle_alpha   90.00
_cell.angle_beta   90.00
_cell.angle_gamma   90.00
#
_symmetry.space_group_name_H-M   'P 1'
#
loop_
_entity.id
_entity.type
_entity.pdbx_description
1 polymer ?
#
loop_
_entity_poly.entity_id
_entity_poly.type
_entity_poly.pdbx_seq_one_letter_code
_entity_poly.pdbx_strand_id
1 'polypeptide(L)'
;MNNLKLGSYTLTLAAISLASVAMGGKVQQPQDGPPRGGDQQMQGGPGGEHRQMRRMGPPRKASLVSIPMNVLDSELKLTEDQRGKIRDVMDELRDKHESMRPEQGEERPTAEQMKAAHAKMEAAEKEAIGKIEAILTDSQKATAHSLIQTITVFQLAGYPPMIDRLGLTEDQRVKIAALAPSEKTEDEDVRPFSRDEMQAKRKEMRAKLEAILTDAQKEQLAKMPMRGPGGPGGGGPGGQGGPGGGRDGGPGGGGPGGPGGQDNGPGDGGGDLI
;
A
#
# COMPACT_ATOMS: atom_id res chain seq x y z
N MET A 1 6.74 -19.77 46.57
CA MET A 1 6.41 -18.34 46.44
C MET A 1 7.65 -17.63 45.94
N ASN A 2 7.80 -17.51 44.61
CA ASN A 2 9.00 -16.94 44.00
C ASN A 2 8.72 -15.47 43.67
N ASN A 3 9.32 -14.57 44.46
CA ASN A 3 9.27 -13.13 44.24
C ASN A 3 10.13 -12.76 43.02
N LEU A 4 9.50 -12.53 41.87
CA LEU A 4 10.14 -11.85 40.74
C LEU A 4 10.35 -10.37 41.10
N LYS A 5 11.62 -9.98 41.30
CA LYS A 5 12.02 -8.56 41.32
C LYS A 5 11.98 -8.03 39.90
N LEU A 6 10.94 -7.24 39.57
CA LEU A 6 10.93 -6.38 38.38
C LEU A 6 12.01 -5.31 38.57
N GLY A 7 13.09 -5.43 37.79
CA GLY A 7 14.13 -4.41 37.70
C GLY A 7 13.58 -3.17 36.99
N SER A 8 13.59 -2.05 37.71
CA SER A 8 13.22 -0.73 37.21
C SER A 8 14.27 -0.27 36.19
N TYR A 9 13.95 -0.31 34.89
CA TYR A 9 14.77 0.32 33.87
C TYR A 9 14.41 1.80 33.80
N THR A 10 15.27 2.64 34.38
CA THR A 10 15.20 4.09 34.26
C THR A 10 15.62 4.48 32.84
N LEU A 11 14.63 4.60 31.94
CA LEU A 11 14.81 5.11 30.59
C LEU A 11 15.17 6.60 30.68
N THR A 12 16.44 6.94 30.47
CA THR A 12 16.90 8.34 30.46
C THR A 12 16.59 8.91 29.08
N LEU A 13 15.44 9.58 28.93
CA LEU A 13 15.07 10.30 27.70
C LEU A 13 16.00 11.51 27.52
N ALA A 14 16.99 11.37 26.64
CA ALA A 14 17.74 12.51 26.14
C ALA A 14 16.81 13.37 25.26
N ALA A 15 16.48 14.57 25.73
CA ALA A 15 15.71 15.55 24.98
C ALA A 15 16.53 16.02 23.76
N ILE A 16 16.16 15.56 22.57
CA ILE A 16 16.69 16.07 21.31
C ILE A 16 15.91 17.34 20.98
N SER A 17 16.50 18.49 21.27
CA SER A 17 16.00 19.80 20.88
C SER A 17 16.21 20.01 19.37
N LEU A 18 15.16 19.81 18.58
CA LEU A 18 15.10 20.18 17.17
C LEU A 18 14.96 21.71 17.04
N ALA A 19 16.07 22.37 16.69
CA ALA A 19 16.07 23.78 16.31
C ALA A 19 15.55 23.93 14.86
N SER A 20 14.34 24.47 14.72
CA SER A 20 13.75 24.83 13.43
C SER A 20 14.40 26.09 12.87
N VAL A 21 15.25 25.96 11.84
CA VAL A 21 15.70 27.11 11.03
C VAL A 21 14.69 27.33 9.91
N ALA A 22 13.93 28.42 10.00
CA ALA A 22 13.07 28.90 8.94
C ALA A 22 13.91 29.70 7.93
N MET A 23 14.12 29.17 6.73
CA MET A 23 14.57 29.97 5.58
C MET A 23 13.42 30.15 4.59
N GLY A 24 12.89 31.37 4.54
CA GLY A 24 11.94 31.81 3.53
C GLY A 24 12.66 32.15 2.23
N GLY A 25 12.46 31.32 1.20
CA GLY A 25 12.86 31.62 -0.18
C GLY A 25 11.62 31.70 -1.07
N LYS A 26 11.29 32.89 -1.55
CA LYS A 26 10.29 33.10 -2.60
C LYS A 26 10.91 32.62 -3.93
N VAL A 27 10.31 31.63 -4.58
CA VAL A 27 10.69 31.24 -5.95
C VAL A 27 9.64 31.78 -6.92
N GLN A 28 10.11 32.65 -7.80
CA GLN A 28 9.40 33.26 -8.92
C GLN A 28 8.97 32.19 -9.94
N GLN A 29 7.73 32.31 -10.41
CA GLN A 29 7.12 31.51 -11.46
C GLN A 29 7.46 32.09 -12.84
N PRO A 30 7.98 31.30 -13.82
CA PRO A 30 8.01 31.73 -15.20
C PRO A 30 6.75 31.29 -15.97
N GLN A 31 6.35 32.23 -16.81
CA GLN A 31 5.21 32.31 -17.72
C GLN A 31 5.35 31.47 -19.00
N ASP A 32 4.17 31.12 -19.52
CA ASP A 32 3.75 31.10 -20.93
C ASP A 32 4.45 30.18 -21.94
N GLY A 33 3.77 29.05 -22.21
CA GLY A 33 3.90 28.28 -23.45
C GLY A 33 2.60 28.34 -24.28
N PRO A 34 2.67 28.36 -25.62
CA PRO A 34 1.52 28.57 -26.51
C PRO A 34 0.55 27.37 -26.57
N PRO A 35 -0.72 27.60 -26.92
CA PRO A 35 -1.75 26.56 -26.98
C PRO A 35 -1.52 25.64 -28.18
N ARG A 36 -1.33 24.35 -27.91
CA ARG A 36 -1.27 23.30 -28.92
C ARG A 36 -2.71 22.95 -29.33
N GLY A 37 -3.17 23.60 -30.40
CA GLY A 37 -4.41 23.25 -31.10
C GLY A 37 -4.33 21.85 -31.69
N GLY A 38 -5.40 21.09 -31.51
CA GLY A 38 -5.49 19.70 -31.94
C GLY A 38 -6.71 19.02 -31.32
N ASP A 39 -7.90 19.53 -31.65
CA ASP A 39 -9.18 18.86 -31.42
C ASP A 39 -9.22 17.54 -32.20
N GLN A 40 -8.66 16.48 -31.64
CA GLN A 40 -9.07 15.12 -31.94
C GLN A 40 -10.08 14.71 -30.87
N GLN A 41 -11.34 15.06 -31.14
CA GLN A 41 -12.51 14.46 -30.52
C GLN A 41 -12.49 12.96 -30.83
N MET A 42 -11.81 12.19 -29.99
CA MET A 42 -12.11 10.78 -29.85
C MET A 42 -13.42 10.69 -29.09
N GLN A 43 -14.48 10.42 -29.84
CA GLN A 43 -15.82 10.11 -29.37
C GLN A 43 -15.78 8.80 -28.56
N GLY A 44 -15.34 8.90 -27.30
CA GLY A 44 -15.46 7.85 -26.30
C GLY A 44 -16.91 7.78 -25.85
N GLY A 45 -17.57 6.65 -26.14
CA GLY A 45 -18.98 6.45 -25.79
C GLY A 45 -19.26 6.59 -24.28
N PRO A 46 -20.51 6.92 -23.91
CA PRO A 46 -20.93 7.12 -22.52
C PRO A 46 -20.96 5.77 -21.80
N GLY A 47 -19.80 5.33 -21.29
CA GLY A 47 -19.67 4.06 -20.59
C GLY A 47 -18.26 3.69 -20.11
N GLY A 48 -17.22 4.48 -20.44
CA GLY A 48 -15.82 4.11 -20.18
C GLY A 48 -15.15 4.72 -18.94
N GLU A 49 -15.68 5.80 -18.36
CA GLU A 49 -14.93 6.61 -17.38
C GLU A 49 -15.01 6.10 -15.92
N HIS A 50 -15.90 5.16 -15.61
CA HIS A 50 -16.12 4.70 -14.22
C HIS A 50 -15.32 3.45 -13.79
N ARG A 51 -14.41 2.91 -14.62
CA ARG A 51 -13.70 1.64 -14.33
C ARG A 51 -12.24 1.74 -13.87
N GLN A 52 -11.65 2.93 -13.77
CA GLN A 52 -10.23 3.05 -13.40
C GLN A 52 -9.96 3.50 -11.96
N MET A 53 -10.98 3.80 -11.16
CA MET A 53 -10.80 3.87 -9.72
C MET A 53 -10.86 2.45 -9.13
N ARG A 54 -9.87 1.61 -9.46
CA ARG A 54 -9.53 0.47 -8.60
C ARG A 54 -9.11 1.09 -7.28
N ARG A 55 -10.09 1.20 -6.38
CA ARG A 55 -9.97 1.66 -5.01
C ARG A 55 -8.96 0.72 -4.35
N MET A 56 -7.67 1.07 -4.45
CA MET A 56 -6.62 0.42 -3.69
C MET A 56 -7.07 0.50 -2.25
N GLY A 57 -7.28 -0.66 -1.63
CA GLY A 57 -7.55 -0.72 -0.21
C GLY A 57 -6.48 0.05 0.56
N PRO A 58 -6.77 0.51 1.78
CA PRO A 58 -5.78 1.15 2.61
C PRO A 58 -4.52 0.27 2.69
N PRO A 59 -3.32 0.87 2.74
CA PRO A 59 -2.09 0.10 2.87
C PRO A 59 -2.21 -0.82 4.09
N ARG A 60 -1.89 -2.11 3.90
CA ARG A 60 -1.86 -3.07 5.01
C ARG A 60 -0.82 -2.59 6.03
N LYS A 61 -1.21 -2.52 7.29
CA LYS A 61 -0.30 -2.21 8.41
C LYS A 61 0.74 -3.33 8.50
N ALA A 62 1.98 -2.99 8.90
CA ALA A 62 2.97 -4.00 9.20
C ALA A 62 2.55 -4.79 10.45
N SER A 63 2.71 -6.10 10.40
CA SER A 63 2.40 -7.05 11.48
C SER A 63 3.41 -8.20 11.49
N LEU A 64 3.49 -8.99 12.57
CA LEU A 64 4.43 -10.12 12.67
C LEU A 64 4.31 -11.11 11.51
N VAL A 65 3.08 -11.34 11.00
CA VAL A 65 2.83 -12.26 9.90
C VAL A 65 3.14 -11.69 8.52
N SER A 66 3.30 -10.36 8.42
CA SER A 66 3.67 -9.68 7.17
C SER A 66 5.19 -9.59 6.95
N ILE A 67 5.98 -9.85 8.00
CA ILE A 67 7.44 -9.76 7.96
C ILE A 67 8.00 -11.08 7.38
N PRO A 68 8.88 -11.02 6.37
CA PRO A 68 9.54 -12.20 5.85
C PRO A 68 10.25 -13.03 6.93
N MET A 69 10.14 -14.36 6.87
CA MET A 69 10.68 -15.23 7.92
C MET A 69 12.20 -15.08 8.12
N ASN A 70 12.95 -14.78 7.06
CA ASN A 70 14.40 -14.53 7.15
C ASN A 70 14.73 -13.27 7.96
N VAL A 71 13.88 -12.22 7.89
CA VAL A 71 14.03 -10.98 8.65
C VAL A 71 13.75 -11.26 10.13
N LEU A 72 12.66 -11.99 10.42
CA LEU A 72 12.33 -12.37 11.80
C LEU A 72 13.43 -13.22 12.43
N ASP A 73 13.98 -14.18 11.69
CA ASP A 73 15.06 -15.03 12.18
C ASP A 73 16.34 -14.22 12.49
N SER A 74 16.75 -13.32 11.59
CA SER A 74 17.95 -12.51 11.79
C SER A 74 17.81 -11.51 12.94
N GLU A 75 16.66 -10.83 13.04
CA GLU A 75 16.45 -9.77 14.03
C GLU A 75 16.11 -10.34 15.42
N LEU A 76 15.30 -11.40 15.48
CA LEU A 76 14.86 -12.00 16.75
C LEU A 76 15.78 -13.12 17.24
N LYS A 77 16.76 -13.52 16.43
CA LYS A 77 17.69 -14.63 16.72
C LYS A 77 16.92 -15.88 17.15
N LEU A 78 15.97 -16.30 16.32
CA LEU A 78 15.05 -17.38 16.65
C LEU A 78 15.82 -18.70 16.86
N THR A 79 15.36 -19.52 17.80
CA THR A 79 15.85 -20.91 17.89
C THR A 79 15.28 -21.74 16.73
N GLU A 80 15.85 -22.93 16.50
CA GLU A 80 15.33 -23.84 15.47
C GLU A 80 13.88 -24.25 15.74
N ASP A 81 13.56 -24.56 16.99
CA ASP A 81 12.19 -24.87 17.43
C ASP A 81 11.24 -23.69 17.21
N GLN A 82 11.68 -22.46 17.53
CA GLN A 82 10.87 -21.27 17.30
C GLN A 82 10.62 -21.04 15.81
N ARG A 83 11.65 -21.18 14.97
CA ARG A 83 11.54 -21.07 13.51
C ARG A 83 10.53 -22.05 12.94
N GLY A 84 10.58 -23.31 13.37
CA GLY A 84 9.64 -24.35 12.94
C GLY A 84 8.20 -23.95 13.25
N LYS A 85 7.92 -23.65 14.53
CA LYS A 85 6.58 -23.28 14.97
C LYS A 85 6.04 -22.01 14.31
N ILE A 86 6.88 -20.99 14.11
CA ILE A 86 6.45 -19.75 13.45
C ILE A 86 6.14 -20.01 11.97
N ARG A 87 6.96 -20.82 11.28
CA ARG A 87 6.68 -21.23 9.90
C ARG A 87 5.34 -21.96 9.80
N ASP A 88 5.09 -22.92 10.69
CA ASP A 88 3.82 -23.66 10.70
C ASP A 88 2.61 -22.73 10.86
N VAL A 89 2.71 -21.72 11.74
CA VAL A 89 1.65 -20.71 11.92
C VAL A 89 1.46 -19.84 10.67
N MET A 90 2.55 -19.43 10.00
CA MET A 90 2.48 -18.64 8.77
C MET A 90 1.91 -19.44 7.60
N ASP A 91 2.27 -20.72 7.49
CA ASP A 91 1.74 -21.62 6.47
C ASP A 91 0.23 -21.89 6.71
N GLU A 92 -0.20 -22.10 7.96
CA GLU A 92 -1.62 -22.21 8.32
C GLU A 92 -2.41 -20.93 7.90
N LEU A 93 -1.84 -19.74 8.16
CA LEU A 93 -2.46 -18.48 7.75
C LEU A 93 -2.52 -18.34 6.23
N ARG A 94 -1.48 -18.78 5.52
CA ARG A 94 -1.44 -18.76 4.04
C ARG A 94 -2.50 -19.69 3.46
N ASP A 95 -2.63 -20.90 3.96
CA ASP A 95 -3.63 -21.87 3.53
C ASP A 95 -5.05 -21.34 3.80
N LYS A 96 -5.26 -20.71 4.97
CA LYS A 96 -6.51 -19.98 5.27
C LYS A 96 -6.78 -18.86 4.24
N HIS A 97 -5.79 -18.04 3.91
CA HIS A 97 -5.94 -16.98 2.90
C HIS A 97 -6.22 -17.54 1.50
N GLU A 98 -5.59 -18.66 1.13
CA GLU A 98 -5.77 -19.31 -0.18
C GLU A 98 -7.17 -19.93 -0.31
N SER A 99 -7.66 -20.60 0.73
CA SER A 99 -9.03 -21.16 0.76
C SER A 99 -10.13 -20.10 0.75
N MET A 100 -9.82 -18.84 1.11
CA MET A 100 -10.75 -17.71 1.01
C MET A 100 -10.64 -16.94 -0.31
N ARG A 101 -9.69 -17.31 -1.18
CA ARG A 101 -9.56 -16.67 -2.49
C ARG A 101 -10.66 -17.22 -3.40
N PRO A 102 -11.50 -16.36 -4.02
CA PRO A 102 -12.53 -16.83 -4.94
C PRO A 102 -11.90 -17.59 -6.11
N GLU A 103 -12.57 -18.65 -6.57
CA GLU A 103 -12.07 -19.43 -7.69
C GLU A 103 -12.10 -18.59 -8.98
N GLN A 104 -11.14 -18.87 -9.86
CA GLN A 104 -11.00 -18.11 -11.09
C GLN A 104 -12.15 -18.48 -12.05
N GLY A 105 -13.09 -17.54 -12.27
CA GLY A 105 -14.25 -17.75 -13.15
C GLY A 105 -15.59 -17.66 -12.42
N GLU A 106 -15.59 -17.59 -11.09
CA GLU A 106 -16.79 -17.29 -10.32
C GLU A 106 -17.22 -15.82 -10.48
N GLU A 107 -18.51 -15.56 -10.26
CA GLU A 107 -19.04 -14.20 -10.17
C GLU A 107 -18.30 -13.41 -9.10
N ARG A 108 -18.14 -12.09 -9.32
CA ARG A 108 -17.43 -11.24 -8.37
C ARG A 108 -18.15 -11.26 -7.01
N PRO A 109 -17.41 -11.46 -5.90
CA PRO A 109 -18.02 -11.44 -4.58
C PRO A 109 -18.79 -10.14 -4.33
N THR A 110 -19.94 -10.26 -3.67
CA THR A 110 -20.72 -9.09 -3.25
C THR A 110 -19.96 -8.26 -2.22
N ALA A 111 -20.39 -7.02 -2.00
CA ALA A 111 -19.79 -6.16 -0.96
C ALA A 111 -19.86 -6.80 0.44
N GLU A 112 -20.95 -7.51 0.73
CA GLU A 112 -21.14 -8.23 1.99
C GLU A 112 -20.21 -9.44 2.10
N GLN A 113 -20.07 -10.22 1.03
CA GLN A 113 -19.11 -11.33 0.98
C GLN A 113 -17.66 -10.84 1.14
N MET A 114 -17.29 -9.73 0.50
CA MET A 114 -15.97 -9.12 0.68
C MET A 114 -15.73 -8.65 2.12
N LYS A 115 -16.73 -8.02 2.74
CA LYS A 115 -16.65 -7.59 4.15
C LYS A 115 -16.49 -8.79 5.08
N ALA A 116 -17.26 -9.85 4.87
CA ALA A 116 -17.17 -11.08 5.66
C ALA A 116 -15.82 -11.78 5.47
N ALA A 117 -15.31 -11.86 4.24
CA ALA A 117 -13.98 -12.37 3.95
C ALA A 117 -12.88 -11.54 4.62
N HIS A 118 -12.98 -10.20 4.60
CA HIS A 118 -12.04 -9.33 5.30
C HIS A 118 -12.06 -9.57 6.82
N ALA A 119 -13.24 -9.65 7.44
CA ALA A 119 -13.37 -9.91 8.87
C ALA A 119 -12.77 -11.28 9.26
N LYS A 120 -12.98 -12.31 8.44
CA LYS A 120 -12.36 -13.63 8.64
C LYS A 120 -10.84 -13.57 8.50
N MET A 121 -10.33 -12.85 7.49
CA MET A 121 -8.90 -12.64 7.30
C MET A 121 -8.26 -11.92 8.48
N GLU A 122 -8.90 -10.85 8.96
CA GLU A 122 -8.43 -10.07 10.11
C GLU A 122 -8.40 -10.92 11.39
N ALA A 123 -9.44 -11.72 11.62
CA ALA A 123 -9.49 -12.64 12.75
C ALA A 123 -8.38 -13.70 12.68
N ALA A 124 -8.16 -14.30 11.51
CA ALA A 124 -7.10 -15.29 11.30
C ALA A 124 -5.70 -14.67 11.47
N GLU A 125 -5.48 -13.45 10.98
CA GLU A 125 -4.24 -12.71 11.18
C GLU A 125 -4.00 -12.42 12.66
N LYS A 126 -5.02 -11.96 13.40
CA LYS A 126 -4.92 -11.72 14.85
C LYS A 126 -4.62 -12.99 15.64
N GLU A 127 -5.26 -14.11 15.28
CA GLU A 127 -4.99 -15.42 15.87
C GLU A 127 -3.53 -15.85 15.63
N ALA A 128 -3.05 -15.72 14.38
CA ALA A 128 -1.68 -16.06 14.01
C ALA A 128 -0.65 -15.19 14.75
N ILE A 129 -0.90 -13.89 14.89
CA ILE A 129 -0.07 -12.98 15.69
C ILE A 129 0.02 -13.46 17.13
N GLY A 130 -1.11 -13.78 17.77
CA GLY A 130 -1.11 -14.28 19.15
C GLY A 130 -0.36 -15.61 19.32
N LYS A 131 -0.48 -16.52 18.35
CA LYS A 131 0.29 -17.78 18.32
C LYS A 131 1.79 -17.53 18.20
N ILE A 132 2.21 -16.61 17.32
CA ILE A 132 3.63 -16.23 17.17
C ILE A 132 4.14 -15.59 18.46
N GLU A 133 3.42 -14.65 19.06
CA GLU A 133 3.82 -14.00 20.31
C GLU A 133 4.00 -15.01 21.45
N ALA A 134 3.16 -16.05 21.52
CA ALA A 134 3.29 -17.10 22.53
C ALA A 134 4.56 -17.97 22.35
N ILE A 135 5.13 -18.02 21.14
CA ILE A 135 6.38 -18.73 20.84
C ILE A 135 7.61 -17.88 21.19
N LEU A 136 7.46 -16.55 21.17
CA LEU A 136 8.54 -15.59 21.42
C LEU A 136 8.76 -15.36 22.92
N THR A 137 10.02 -15.14 23.30
CA THR A 137 10.36 -14.61 24.62
C THR A 137 9.98 -13.13 24.74
N ASP A 138 9.87 -12.60 25.96
CA ASP A 138 9.48 -11.19 26.16
C ASP A 138 10.49 -10.21 25.55
N SER A 139 11.78 -10.55 25.56
CA SER A 139 12.81 -9.76 24.86
C SER A 139 12.58 -9.77 23.35
N GLN A 140 12.25 -10.93 22.77
CA GLN A 140 11.97 -11.04 21.34
C GLN A 140 10.68 -10.29 20.95
N LYS A 141 9.65 -10.28 21.79
CA LYS A 141 8.44 -9.47 21.58
C LYS A 141 8.77 -7.97 21.52
N ALA A 142 9.63 -7.48 22.41
CA ALA A 142 10.04 -6.08 22.40
C ALA A 142 10.79 -5.71 21.11
N THR A 143 11.72 -6.57 20.67
CA THR A 143 12.44 -6.39 19.39
C THR A 143 11.48 -6.47 18.19
N ALA A 144 10.55 -7.41 18.19
CA ALA A 144 9.53 -7.56 17.16
C ALA A 144 8.64 -6.31 17.03
N HIS A 145 8.21 -5.74 18.16
CA HIS A 145 7.44 -4.50 18.17
C HIS A 145 8.24 -3.31 17.61
N SER A 146 9.50 -3.15 18.04
CA SER A 146 10.40 -2.13 17.50
C SER A 146 10.62 -2.29 15.99
N LEU A 147 10.78 -3.54 15.52
CA LEU A 147 10.90 -3.86 14.10
C LEU A 147 9.64 -3.47 13.31
N ILE A 148 8.44 -3.81 13.82
CA ILE A 148 7.16 -3.42 13.19
C ILE A 148 7.03 -1.91 13.07
N GLN A 149 7.38 -1.16 14.13
CA GLN A 149 7.36 0.30 14.13
C GLN A 149 8.37 0.86 13.12
N THR A 150 9.55 0.27 13.04
CA THR A 150 10.57 0.63 12.05
C THR A 150 10.03 0.43 10.63
N ILE A 151 9.48 -0.75 10.31
CA ILE A 151 8.87 -1.04 9.00
C ILE A 151 7.78 -0.02 8.67
N THR A 152 6.92 0.28 9.64
CA THR A 152 5.83 1.24 9.48
C THR A 152 6.35 2.62 9.09
N VAL A 153 7.42 3.10 9.73
CA VAL A 153 8.06 4.38 9.38
C VAL A 153 8.63 4.36 7.96
N PHE A 154 9.32 3.28 7.56
CA PHE A 154 9.82 3.15 6.19
C PHE A 154 8.68 3.17 5.16
N GLN A 155 7.59 2.45 5.41
CA GLN A 155 6.41 2.46 4.55
C GLN A 155 5.76 3.85 4.46
N LEU A 156 5.63 4.54 5.59
CA LEU A 156 5.10 5.92 5.65
C LEU A 156 6.00 6.92 4.95
N ALA A 157 7.32 6.70 4.93
CA ALA A 157 8.28 7.48 4.16
C ALA A 157 8.31 7.13 2.65
N GLY A 158 7.58 6.09 2.23
CA GLY A 158 7.52 5.64 0.84
C GLY A 158 8.66 4.72 0.42
N TYR A 159 9.42 4.19 1.39
CA TYR A 159 10.52 3.26 1.14
C TYR A 159 10.05 1.80 1.17
N PRO A 160 10.66 0.91 0.37
CA PRO A 160 10.44 -0.53 0.49
C PRO A 160 10.84 -1.05 1.89
N PRO A 161 10.18 -2.11 2.42
CA PRO A 161 10.48 -2.68 3.73
C PRO A 161 11.73 -3.59 3.68
N MET A 162 12.87 -3.05 3.26
CA MET A 162 14.16 -3.78 3.16
C MET A 162 15.12 -3.39 4.28
N ILE A 163 14.66 -3.51 5.53
CA ILE A 163 15.42 -3.10 6.72
C ILE A 163 16.76 -3.83 6.84
N ASP A 164 16.78 -5.13 6.59
CA ASP A 164 17.97 -5.98 6.75
C ASP A 164 19.15 -5.49 5.90
N ARG A 165 18.86 -4.90 4.73
CA ARG A 165 19.90 -4.45 3.79
C ARG A 165 20.61 -3.17 4.23
N LEU A 166 19.98 -2.38 5.09
CA LEU A 166 20.54 -1.12 5.58
C LEU A 166 21.49 -1.33 6.75
N GLY A 167 21.54 -2.54 7.33
CA GLY A 167 22.39 -2.83 8.48
C GLY A 167 22.18 -1.83 9.62
N LEU A 168 20.92 -1.53 9.94
CA LEU A 168 20.58 -0.57 10.99
C LEU A 168 21.15 -1.04 12.33
N THR A 169 21.73 -0.11 13.08
CA THR A 169 22.15 -0.38 14.46
C THR A 169 20.93 -0.44 15.38
N GLU A 170 21.10 -1.04 16.56
CA GLU A 170 20.01 -1.10 17.55
C GLU A 170 19.53 0.31 17.95
N ASP A 171 20.48 1.23 18.17
CA ASP A 171 20.16 2.63 18.50
C ASP A 171 19.39 3.32 17.38
N GLN A 172 19.71 3.04 16.11
CA GLN A 172 18.98 3.57 14.97
C GLN A 172 17.56 3.00 14.91
N ARG A 173 17.39 1.69 15.10
CA ARG A 173 16.07 1.04 15.14
C ARG A 173 15.19 1.67 16.21
N VAL A 174 15.69 1.82 17.43
CA VAL A 174 14.93 2.45 18.53
C VAL A 174 14.53 3.88 18.17
N LYS A 175 15.44 4.69 17.60
CA LYS A 175 15.14 6.06 17.17
C LYS A 175 14.10 6.10 16.05
N ILE A 176 14.18 5.20 15.08
CA ILE A 176 13.24 5.14 13.96
C ILE A 176 11.88 4.64 14.45
N ALA A 177 11.84 3.60 15.28
CA ALA A 177 10.61 3.07 15.88
C ALA A 177 9.85 4.16 16.67
N ALA A 178 10.56 5.04 17.37
CA ALA A 178 9.98 6.17 18.07
C ALA A 178 9.34 7.24 17.16
N LEU A 179 9.63 7.23 15.85
CA LEU A 179 8.96 8.09 14.86
C LEU A 179 7.62 7.52 14.39
N ALA A 180 7.33 6.24 14.66
CA ALA A 180 6.05 5.65 14.27
C ALA A 180 4.92 6.44 14.93
N PRO A 181 3.83 6.76 14.19
CA PRO A 181 2.67 7.40 14.81
C PRO A 181 2.21 6.51 15.96
N SER A 182 2.09 7.11 17.15
CA SER A 182 1.60 6.37 18.31
C SER A 182 0.24 5.77 17.99
N GLU A 183 -0.02 4.52 18.37
CA GLU A 183 -1.31 3.84 18.13
C GLU A 183 -2.53 4.51 18.78
N LYS A 184 -2.32 5.63 19.50
CA LYS A 184 -3.38 6.59 19.82
C LYS A 184 -3.82 7.21 18.50
N THR A 185 -4.95 6.85 17.92
CA THR A 185 -6.26 7.01 18.56
C THR A 185 -7.30 6.21 17.78
N GLU A 186 -8.19 5.52 18.50
CA GLU A 186 -9.43 4.97 17.94
C GLU A 186 -10.44 6.10 17.60
N ASP A 187 -10.10 7.36 17.89
CA ASP A 187 -10.96 8.54 17.73
C ASP A 187 -10.34 9.73 16.94
N GLU A 188 -9.09 9.70 16.44
CA GLU A 188 -8.70 10.69 15.41
C GLU A 188 -9.45 10.32 14.13
N ASP A 189 -10.58 10.99 13.99
CA ASP A 189 -11.33 11.28 12.77
C ASP A 189 -10.76 10.51 11.58
N VAL A 190 -11.37 9.35 11.28
CA VAL A 190 -10.99 8.37 10.23
C VAL A 190 -11.18 8.97 8.83
N ARG A 191 -10.96 10.27 8.69
CA ARG A 191 -10.90 10.92 7.41
C ARG A 191 -9.67 10.40 6.69
N PRO A 192 -9.84 9.85 5.48
CA PRO A 192 -8.70 9.51 4.66
C PRO A 192 -7.87 10.79 4.42
N PHE A 193 -6.58 10.74 4.73
CA PHE A 193 -5.67 11.82 4.40
C PHE A 193 -5.80 12.15 2.91
N SER A 194 -5.89 13.43 2.60
CA SER A 194 -5.79 13.92 1.23
C SER A 194 -4.44 13.51 0.62
N ARG A 195 -4.39 13.48 -0.71
CA ARG A 195 -3.15 13.15 -1.43
C ARG A 195 -2.00 14.09 -1.04
N ASP A 196 -2.28 15.37 -0.81
CA ASP A 196 -1.28 16.37 -0.46
C ASP A 196 -0.81 16.22 1.00
N GLU A 197 -1.72 15.92 1.93
CA GLU A 197 -1.36 15.58 3.31
C GLU A 197 -0.50 14.32 3.37
N MET A 198 -0.82 13.29 2.58
CA MET A 198 0.02 12.08 2.49
C MET A 198 1.40 12.38 1.91
N GLN A 199 1.50 13.27 0.92
CA GLN A 199 2.79 13.69 0.37
C GLN A 199 3.60 14.50 1.39
N ALA A 200 2.95 15.40 2.12
CA ALA A 200 3.58 16.18 3.18
C ALA A 200 4.10 15.25 4.29
N LYS A 201 3.27 14.34 4.79
CA LYS A 201 3.67 13.33 5.78
C LYS A 201 4.81 12.44 5.29
N ARG A 202 4.77 11.99 4.03
CA ARG A 202 5.88 11.22 3.42
C ARG A 202 7.18 12.00 3.43
N LYS A 203 7.16 13.27 2.99
CA LYS A 203 8.35 14.14 2.99
C LYS A 203 8.88 14.37 4.40
N GLU A 204 7.99 14.63 5.36
CA GLU A 204 8.35 14.82 6.76
C GLU A 204 9.00 13.56 7.36
N MET A 205 8.35 12.40 7.21
CA MET A 205 8.87 11.13 7.71
C MET A 205 10.20 10.77 7.05
N ARG A 206 10.34 11.04 5.75
CA ARG A 206 11.59 10.86 5.02
C ARG A 206 12.72 11.71 5.59
N ALA A 207 12.47 13.00 5.85
CA ALA A 207 13.47 13.88 6.44
C ALA A 207 13.90 13.43 7.85
N LYS A 208 12.94 13.03 8.69
CA LYS A 208 13.23 12.51 10.04
C LYS A 208 14.02 11.20 9.98
N LEU A 209 13.68 10.30 9.06
CA LEU A 209 14.40 9.05 8.84
C LEU A 209 15.83 9.30 8.37
N GLU A 210 16.02 10.16 7.37
CA GLU A 210 17.34 10.51 6.85
C GLU A 210 18.24 11.16 7.92
N ALA A 211 17.69 11.89 8.89
CA ALA A 211 18.46 12.44 10.01
C ALA A 211 19.04 11.37 10.97
N ILE A 212 18.47 10.16 10.98
CA ILE A 212 18.94 9.04 11.83
C ILE A 212 19.93 8.13 11.08
N LEU A 213 19.80 8.06 9.75
CA LEU A 213 20.62 7.20 8.90
C LEU A 213 22.02 7.79 8.67
N THR A 214 23.00 6.91 8.50
CA THR A 214 24.35 7.28 8.03
C THR A 214 24.33 7.65 6.55
N ASP A 215 25.34 8.36 6.06
CA ASP A 215 25.40 8.74 4.64
C ASP A 215 25.47 7.51 3.71
N ALA A 216 26.21 6.47 4.11
CA ALA A 216 26.23 5.19 3.39
C ALA A 216 24.84 4.53 3.30
N GLN A 217 24.04 4.57 4.38
CA GLN A 217 22.68 4.04 4.40
C GLN A 217 21.74 4.89 3.53
N LYS A 218 21.87 6.22 3.54
CA LYS A 218 21.10 7.11 2.66
C LYS A 218 21.38 6.82 1.19
N GLU A 219 22.64 6.60 0.81
CA GLU A 219 22.99 6.21 -0.56
C GLU A 219 22.38 4.87 -0.96
N GLN A 220 22.44 3.86 -0.07
CA GLN A 220 21.80 2.58 -0.31
C GLN A 220 20.29 2.75 -0.49
N LEU A 221 19.66 3.58 0.33
CA LEU A 221 18.24 3.87 0.28
C LEU A 221 17.85 4.61 -1.02
N ALA A 222 18.70 5.52 -1.52
CA ALA A 222 18.50 6.23 -2.78
C ALA A 222 18.62 5.31 -4.02
N LYS A 223 19.41 4.24 -3.93
CA LYS A 223 19.53 3.22 -5.00
C LYS A 223 18.33 2.28 -5.04
N MET A 224 17.49 2.25 -4.01
CA MET A 224 16.30 1.42 -4.02
C MET A 224 15.25 2.04 -4.96
N PRO A 225 14.59 1.22 -5.80
CA PRO A 225 13.51 1.72 -6.63
C PRO A 225 12.40 2.23 -5.71
N MET A 226 12.27 3.56 -5.64
CA MET A 226 11.11 4.20 -5.05
C MET A 226 9.89 3.66 -5.79
N ARG A 227 9.00 3.01 -5.06
CA ARG A 227 7.70 2.64 -5.60
C ARG A 227 6.94 3.94 -5.84
N GLY A 228 7.11 4.50 -7.03
CA GLY A 228 6.59 5.82 -7.39
C GLY A 228 5.10 5.90 -7.08
N PRO A 229 4.60 7.04 -6.56
CA PRO A 229 3.17 7.24 -6.32
C PRO A 229 2.42 7.17 -7.66
N GLY A 230 1.91 6.00 -8.01
CA GLY A 230 1.12 5.80 -9.22
C GLY A 230 1.92 5.70 -10.53
N GLY A 231 3.10 5.07 -10.51
CA GLY A 231 3.75 4.67 -11.76
C GLY A 231 2.77 3.86 -12.64
N PRO A 232 2.55 4.20 -13.93
CA PRO A 232 1.58 3.53 -14.82
C PRO A 232 1.79 2.03 -15.11
N GLY A 233 2.75 1.38 -14.44
CA GLY A 233 3.14 -0.01 -14.71
C GLY A 233 2.44 -1.00 -13.79
N GLY A 234 1.43 -1.70 -14.31
CA GLY A 234 0.73 -2.74 -13.58
C GLY A 234 -0.62 -3.15 -14.15
N GLY A 235 -1.06 -2.58 -15.28
CA GLY A 235 -1.76 -3.38 -16.26
C GLY A 235 -0.78 -4.43 -16.77
N GLY A 236 -0.69 -5.57 -16.09
CA GLY A 236 -0.02 -6.74 -16.66
C GLY A 236 -0.59 -7.03 -18.05
N PRO A 237 0.18 -7.67 -18.94
CA PRO A 237 -0.22 -7.98 -20.31
C PRO A 237 -1.38 -9.00 -20.33
N GLY A 238 -2.57 -8.54 -19.98
CA GLY A 238 -3.82 -9.12 -20.42
C GLY A 238 -3.97 -8.79 -21.89
N GLY A 239 -3.40 -9.67 -22.71
CA GLY A 239 -3.88 -10.02 -24.04
C GLY A 239 -4.32 -8.85 -24.91
N GLN A 240 -3.39 -8.36 -25.73
CA GLN A 240 -3.57 -8.38 -27.16
C GLN A 240 -5.03 -8.24 -27.64
N GLY A 241 -5.51 -7.00 -27.62
CA GLY A 241 -6.19 -6.51 -28.83
C GLY A 241 -5.18 -6.65 -29.96
N GLY A 242 -5.22 -7.78 -30.67
CA GLY A 242 -4.46 -7.98 -31.90
C GLY A 242 -5.18 -7.26 -33.04
N PRO A 243 -4.55 -6.29 -33.70
CA PRO A 243 -4.97 -5.83 -35.01
C PRO A 243 -4.10 -6.53 -36.07
N GLY A 244 -4.73 -7.36 -36.90
CA GLY A 244 -4.19 -7.73 -38.21
C GLY A 244 -3.51 -9.10 -38.30
N GLY A 245 -4.04 -9.94 -39.19
CA GLY A 245 -3.34 -11.13 -39.67
C GLY A 245 -4.27 -12.25 -40.14
N GLY A 246 -5.13 -11.97 -41.12
CA GLY A 246 -6.01 -12.99 -41.71
C GLY A 246 -6.78 -12.53 -42.94
N ARG A 247 -6.16 -11.69 -43.79
CA ARG A 247 -6.43 -11.74 -45.23
C ARG A 247 -5.77 -13.03 -45.69
N ASP A 248 -6.57 -14.04 -46.03
CA ASP A 248 -6.39 -14.89 -47.22
C ASP A 248 -7.52 -15.92 -47.28
N GLY A 249 -8.32 -15.85 -48.35
CA GLY A 249 -9.06 -17.01 -48.88
C GLY A 249 -10.55 -17.12 -48.54
N GLY A 250 -11.38 -16.29 -49.18
CA GLY A 250 -12.83 -16.57 -49.26
C GLY A 250 -13.55 -15.72 -50.31
N PRO A 251 -13.69 -16.18 -51.56
CA PRO A 251 -14.48 -15.48 -52.57
C PRO A 251 -15.96 -15.81 -52.35
N GLY A 252 -16.77 -14.84 -51.96
CA GLY A 252 -18.21 -15.10 -51.83
C GLY A 252 -19.05 -13.86 -51.55
N GLY A 253 -19.74 -13.37 -52.59
CA GLY A 253 -20.97 -12.56 -52.53
C GLY A 253 -20.76 -11.12 -52.03
N GLY A 254 -20.82 -10.07 -52.85
CA GLY A 254 -21.86 -9.86 -53.85
C GLY A 254 -23.19 -9.53 -53.17
N GLY A 255 -23.30 -8.33 -52.58
CA GLY A 255 -24.54 -7.82 -52.01
C GLY A 255 -24.61 -6.29 -52.11
N PRO A 256 -25.29 -5.73 -53.12
CA PRO A 256 -25.46 -4.30 -53.30
C PRO A 256 -26.73 -3.79 -52.60
N GLY A 257 -26.64 -2.57 -52.08
CA GLY A 257 -27.80 -1.67 -52.01
C GLY A 257 -28.46 -1.52 -50.66
N GLY A 258 -28.51 -0.27 -50.20
CA GLY A 258 -29.49 0.19 -49.22
C GLY A 258 -29.18 1.57 -48.65
N PRO A 259 -29.56 2.67 -49.32
CA PRO A 259 -29.69 3.99 -48.71
C PRO A 259 -31.14 4.23 -48.22
N GLY A 260 -31.28 4.98 -47.13
CA GLY A 260 -32.56 5.48 -46.60
C GLY A 260 -32.82 4.99 -45.18
N GLY A 261 -33.22 5.80 -44.21
CA GLY A 261 -33.65 7.20 -44.20
C GLY A 261 -34.38 7.47 -42.88
N GLN A 262 -34.63 8.77 -42.63
CA GLN A 262 -35.67 9.35 -41.77
C GLN A 262 -35.51 9.18 -40.24
N ASP A 263 -35.32 10.28 -39.52
CA ASP A 263 -36.34 11.29 -39.12
C ASP A 263 -37.43 10.72 -38.22
N ASN A 264 -37.48 11.26 -36.99
CA ASN A 264 -38.57 11.40 -36.02
C ASN A 264 -37.87 11.64 -34.67
N GLY A 265 -37.91 12.79 -33.97
CA GLY A 265 -38.84 13.89 -33.87
C GLY A 265 -38.86 14.30 -32.37
N PRO A 266 -38.95 15.59 -32.00
CA PRO A 266 -38.90 16.03 -30.59
C PRO A 266 -40.29 15.96 -29.93
N GLY A 267 -40.37 15.34 -28.75
CA GLY A 267 -41.57 15.28 -27.93
C GLY A 267 -41.61 16.44 -26.93
N ASP A 268 -42.33 17.49 -27.33
CA ASP A 268 -42.89 18.54 -26.47
C ASP A 268 -44.04 17.98 -25.63
N GLY A 269 -44.22 18.48 -24.41
CA GLY A 269 -45.15 17.94 -23.43
C GLY A 269 -45.39 18.90 -22.26
N GLY A 270 -45.75 20.14 -22.58
CA GLY A 270 -46.42 21.05 -21.64
C GLY A 270 -47.83 20.55 -21.28
N GLY A 271 -48.18 20.68 -20.00
CA GLY A 271 -49.50 20.39 -19.47
C GLY A 271 -49.78 21.21 -18.22
N ASP A 272 -50.16 22.47 -18.42
CA ASP A 272 -51.03 23.21 -17.51
C ASP A 272 -52.46 22.68 -17.68
N LEU A 273 -53.17 22.44 -16.58
CA LEU A 273 -54.64 22.56 -16.49
C LEU A 273 -55.11 22.46 -15.02
N ILE A 274 -55.74 23.57 -14.59
CA ILE A 274 -56.71 23.81 -13.50
C ILE A 274 -56.19 23.85 -12.06
#